data_AF-A0A946FD67-F1
#
_entry.id   AF-A0A946FD67-F1
#
_cell.length_a   1.000
_cell.length_b   1.000
_cell.length_c   1.000
_cell.angle_alpha   90.00
_cell.angle_beta   90.00
_cell.angle_gamma   90.00
#
_symmetry.space_group_name_H-M   'P 1'
#
loop_
_entity.id
_entity.type
_entity.pdbx_description
1 polymer ?
#
loop_
_entity_poly.entity_id
_entity_poly.type
_entity_poly.pdbx_seq_one_letter_code
_entity_poly.pdbx_strand_id
1 'polypeptide(L)'
;MCGKDRFTGKSFGHRRQWLEDRLISLSDVFAIDLMAYAVMSNHYHVVVELKPEQANALSDDEVIERWGNLYKVPDATSVATIAIWREHLADLSWFMRCINEPLVRRANREDRCKGRFWEGRFKSQALLDYKALLTCMAYVDLNPIRAKIAKTLETSMHTSIKARIELKADHLVLFSPLTHASSTEY
;
A
#
# COMPACT_ATOMS: atom_id res chain seq x y z
N MET A 1 -5.12 -4.38 -16.72
CA MET A 1 -4.21 -4.47 -15.58
C MET A 1 -4.51 -5.69 -14.72
N CYS A 2 -5.60 -5.68 -13.95
CA CYS A 2 -6.00 -6.75 -13.04
C CYS A 2 -7.46 -7.20 -13.30
N GLY A 3 -7.89 -7.19 -14.56
CA GLY A 3 -9.27 -7.47 -14.98
C GLY A 3 -9.32 -8.36 -16.20
N LYS A 4 -10.52 -8.49 -16.79
CA LYS A 4 -10.69 -9.24 -18.04
C LYS A 4 -10.19 -8.40 -19.21
N ASP A 5 -9.24 -8.92 -19.96
CA ASP A 5 -8.80 -8.33 -21.21
C ASP A 5 -9.94 -8.41 -22.24
N ARG A 6 -10.25 -7.28 -22.87
CA ARG A 6 -11.42 -7.18 -23.76
C ARG A 6 -11.20 -7.87 -25.11
N PHE A 7 -9.95 -8.01 -25.54
CA PHE A 7 -9.60 -8.56 -26.85
C PHE A 7 -9.47 -10.08 -26.81
N THR A 8 -8.76 -10.60 -25.81
CA THR A 8 -8.49 -12.03 -25.65
C THR A 8 -9.48 -12.74 -24.74
N GLY A 9 -10.25 -11.99 -23.93
CA GLY A 9 -11.14 -12.53 -22.92
C GLY A 9 -10.41 -13.12 -21.70
N LYS A 10 -9.08 -13.11 -21.68
CA LYS A 10 -8.27 -13.64 -20.57
C LYS A 10 -8.47 -12.81 -19.31
N SER A 11 -8.68 -13.47 -18.17
CA SER A 11 -8.76 -12.80 -16.88
C SER A 11 -7.38 -12.63 -16.27
N PHE A 12 -7.08 -11.42 -15.81
CA PHE A 12 -5.92 -11.09 -14.98
C PHE A 12 -6.34 -10.71 -13.55
N GLY A 13 -7.51 -11.16 -13.11
CA GLY A 13 -8.08 -10.85 -11.81
C GLY A 13 -7.19 -11.25 -10.62
N HIS A 14 -6.36 -12.29 -10.80
CA HIS A 14 -5.40 -12.76 -9.80
C HIS A 14 -4.34 -11.73 -9.43
N ARG A 15 -4.04 -10.78 -10.32
CA ARG A 15 -3.07 -9.71 -10.06
C ARG A 15 -3.53 -8.75 -8.96
N ARG A 16 -4.83 -8.72 -8.63
CA ARG A 16 -5.33 -7.94 -7.48
C ARG A 16 -4.77 -8.48 -6.16
N GLN A 17 -4.74 -9.80 -6.00
CA GLN A 17 -4.15 -10.43 -4.82
C GLN A 17 -2.66 -10.10 -4.71
N TRP A 18 -1.91 -10.14 -5.82
CA TRP A 18 -0.50 -9.77 -5.79
C TRP A 18 -0.26 -8.35 -5.27
N LEU A 19 -1.16 -7.41 -5.59
CA LEU A 19 -1.06 -6.04 -5.14
C LEU A 19 -1.45 -5.91 -3.67
N GLU A 20 -2.52 -6.58 -3.24
CA GLU A 20 -2.95 -6.63 -1.83
C GLU A 20 -1.87 -7.23 -0.94
N ASP A 21 -1.33 -8.41 -1.28
CA ASP A 21 -0.24 -9.05 -0.54
C ASP A 21 1.00 -8.13 -0.45
N ARG A 22 1.26 -7.39 -1.53
CA ARG A 22 2.38 -6.43 -1.58
C ARG A 22 2.13 -5.21 -0.70
N LEU A 23 0.91 -4.69 -0.64
CA LEU A 23 0.57 -3.59 0.27
C LEU A 23 0.76 -4.00 1.73
N ILE A 24 0.24 -5.18 2.09
CA ILE A 24 0.32 -5.74 3.44
C ILE A 24 1.77 -5.99 3.84
N SER A 25 2.54 -6.70 3.00
CA SER A 25 3.95 -6.97 3.33
C SER A 25 4.80 -5.70 3.44
N LEU A 26 4.44 -4.62 2.74
CA LEU A 26 5.19 -3.36 2.84
C LEU A 26 4.79 -2.53 4.05
N SER A 27 3.59 -2.69 4.62
CA SER A 27 3.24 -2.02 5.88
C SER A 27 4.05 -2.53 7.05
N ASP A 28 4.52 -3.78 7.01
CA ASP A 28 5.40 -4.34 8.05
C ASP A 28 6.85 -3.87 7.92
N VAL A 29 7.24 -3.44 6.71
CA VAL A 29 8.63 -3.05 6.40
C VAL A 29 8.83 -1.55 6.56
N PHE A 30 7.93 -0.74 6.01
CA PHE A 30 8.02 0.71 6.04
C PHE A 30 7.54 1.27 7.38
N ALA A 31 7.99 2.47 7.71
CA ALA A 31 7.51 3.23 8.86
C ALA A 31 6.22 3.97 8.49
N ILE A 32 5.16 3.21 8.26
CA ILE A 32 3.84 3.71 7.87
C ILE A 32 2.73 2.89 8.53
N ASP A 33 1.54 3.47 8.62
CA ASP A 33 0.32 2.73 8.90
C ASP A 33 -0.54 2.63 7.63
N LEU A 34 -0.98 1.40 7.30
CA LEU A 34 -1.92 1.16 6.21
C LEU A 34 -3.36 1.33 6.71
N MET A 35 -3.99 2.45 6.35
CA MET A 35 -5.30 2.82 6.89
C MET A 35 -6.45 2.22 6.08
N ALA A 36 -6.40 2.37 4.76
CA ALA A 36 -7.40 1.84 3.84
C ALA A 36 -6.82 1.53 2.46
N TYR A 37 -7.40 0.58 1.75
CA TYR A 37 -7.07 0.30 0.36
C TYR A 37 -8.25 -0.29 -0.41
N ALA A 38 -8.25 -0.10 -1.72
CA ALA A 38 -9.14 -0.79 -2.64
C ALA A 38 -8.43 -1.10 -3.96
N VAL A 39 -8.31 -2.39 -4.29
CA VAL A 39 -7.66 -2.86 -5.52
C VAL A 39 -8.69 -3.12 -6.61
N MET A 40 -8.73 -2.23 -7.61
CA MET A 40 -9.67 -2.29 -8.73
C MET A 40 -9.06 -3.08 -9.90
N SER A 41 -9.81 -3.21 -11.00
CA SER A 41 -9.34 -3.91 -12.20
C SER A 41 -8.34 -3.10 -13.05
N ASN A 42 -8.30 -1.78 -12.89
CA ASN A 42 -7.49 -0.86 -13.69
C ASN A 42 -6.68 0.17 -12.86
N HIS A 43 -6.90 0.26 -11.55
CA HIS A 43 -6.16 1.13 -10.64
C HIS A 43 -6.31 0.62 -9.19
N TYR A 44 -5.66 1.26 -8.23
CA TYR A 44 -5.89 1.04 -6.80
C TYR A 44 -5.89 2.37 -6.07
N HIS A 45 -6.55 2.40 -4.92
CA HIS A 45 -6.47 3.51 -3.96
C HIS A 45 -5.85 3.00 -2.67
N VAL A 46 -5.03 3.83 -2.04
CA VAL A 46 -4.42 3.52 -0.75
C VAL A 46 -4.40 4.79 0.11
N VAL A 47 -4.74 4.63 1.38
CA VAL A 47 -4.62 5.66 2.42
C VAL A 47 -3.58 5.14 3.41
N VAL A 48 -2.52 5.92 3.60
CA VAL A 48 -1.44 5.61 4.53
C VAL A 48 -1.20 6.81 5.43
N GLU A 49 -0.76 6.54 6.65
CA GLU A 49 -0.15 7.54 7.52
C GLU A 49 1.36 7.30 7.57
N LEU A 50 2.15 8.36 7.36
CA LEU A 50 3.61 8.27 7.49
C LEU A 50 3.99 8.40 8.96
N LYS A 51 4.88 7.53 9.43
CA LYS A 51 5.35 7.47 10.82
C LYS A 51 6.87 7.65 10.89
N PRO A 52 7.42 8.80 10.42
CA PRO A 52 8.88 9.00 10.35
C PRO A 52 9.58 8.85 11.72
N GLU A 53 8.88 9.10 12.82
CA GLU A 53 9.36 8.83 14.17
C GLU A 53 9.65 7.34 14.42
N GLN A 54 8.87 6.42 13.85
CA GLN A 54 9.16 4.99 13.92
C GLN A 54 10.46 4.67 13.19
N ALA A 55 10.69 5.24 11.99
CA ALA A 55 11.95 5.06 11.26
C ALA A 55 13.15 5.60 12.03
N ASN A 56 12.99 6.75 12.71
CA ASN A 56 14.04 7.34 13.53
C ASN A 56 14.37 6.52 14.78
N ALA A 57 13.39 5.78 15.32
CA ALA A 57 13.57 4.93 16.48
C ALA A 57 14.27 3.59 16.18
N LEU A 58 14.36 3.18 14.91
CA LEU A 58 15.03 1.93 14.55
C LEU A 58 16.52 1.95 14.89
N SER A 59 17.06 0.80 15.26
CA SER A 59 18.50 0.57 15.22
C SER A 59 18.98 0.40 13.78
N ASP A 60 20.29 0.52 13.57
CA ASP A 60 20.89 0.29 12.25
C ASP A 60 20.69 -1.15 11.76
N ASP A 61 20.71 -2.13 12.67
CA ASP A 61 20.44 -3.54 12.37
C ASP A 61 18.98 -3.75 11.90
N GLU A 62 18.01 -3.10 12.54
CA GLU A 62 16.60 -3.17 12.12
C GLU A 62 16.36 -2.50 10.76
N VAL A 63 17.06 -1.40 10.46
CA VAL A 63 17.01 -0.78 9.14
C VAL A 63 17.58 -1.73 8.08
N ILE A 64 18.71 -2.37 8.37
CA ILE A 64 19.32 -3.38 7.48
C ILE A 64 18.36 -4.54 7.24
N GLU A 65 17.76 -5.09 8.30
CA GLU A 65 16.81 -6.21 8.22
C GLU A 65 15.60 -5.85 7.37
N ARG A 66 14.96 -4.71 7.65
CA ARG A 66 13.81 -4.20 6.87
C ARG A 66 14.19 -3.97 5.41
N TRP A 67 15.35 -3.38 5.15
CA TRP A 67 15.83 -3.19 3.78
C TRP A 67 16.10 -4.52 3.06
N GLY A 68 16.59 -5.52 3.78
CA GLY A 68 16.81 -6.89 3.31
C GLY A 68 15.56 -7.59 2.82
N ASN A 69 14.38 -7.23 3.36
CA ASN A 69 13.09 -7.73 2.88
C ASN A 69 12.69 -7.15 1.50
N LEU A 70 13.33 -6.07 1.07
CA LEU A 70 13.04 -5.38 -0.20
C LEU A 70 14.09 -5.65 -1.26
N TYR A 71 15.36 -5.60 -0.86
CA TYR A 71 16.52 -5.60 -1.74
C TYR A 71 17.67 -6.43 -1.15
N LYS A 72 18.60 -6.84 -2.02
CA LYS A 72 19.83 -7.48 -1.56
C LYS A 72 20.67 -6.47 -0.77
N VAL A 73 21.07 -6.85 0.45
CA VAL A 73 22.02 -6.10 1.28
C VAL A 73 23.45 -6.54 0.94
N PRO A 74 24.39 -5.62 0.66
CA PRO A 74 25.81 -5.93 0.54
C PRO A 74 26.46 -6.29 1.89
N ASP A 75 27.42 -7.21 1.89
CA ASP A 75 28.11 -7.68 3.11
C ASP A 75 28.80 -6.54 3.88
N ALA A 76 29.29 -5.52 3.18
CA ALA A 76 29.86 -4.32 3.78
C ALA A 76 28.97 -3.10 3.48
N THR A 77 28.08 -2.78 4.42
CA THR A 77 27.20 -1.60 4.35
C THR A 77 27.70 -0.50 5.29
N SER A 78 27.84 0.73 4.78
CA SER A 78 28.30 1.88 5.58
C SER A 78 27.16 2.52 6.37
N VAL A 79 27.47 3.18 7.50
CA VAL A 79 26.50 3.95 8.30
C VAL A 79 25.78 5.01 7.45
N ALA A 80 26.49 5.67 6.52
CA ALA A 80 25.88 6.63 5.60
C ALA A 80 24.84 5.99 4.67
N THR A 81 25.07 4.76 4.23
CA THR A 81 24.10 3.99 3.43
C THR A 81 22.87 3.61 4.25
N ILE A 82 23.06 3.21 5.50
CA ILE A 82 21.96 2.84 6.42
C ILE A 82 21.07 4.07 6.69
N ALA A 83 21.67 5.24 6.90
CA ALA A 83 20.91 6.49 7.06
C ALA A 83 20.01 6.80 5.85
N ILE A 84 20.50 6.58 4.62
CA ILE A 84 19.69 6.75 3.40
C ILE A 84 18.53 5.74 3.37
N TRP A 85 18.77 4.48 3.74
CA TRP A 85 17.70 3.47 3.78
C TRP A 85 16.64 3.81 4.82
N ARG A 86 17.04 4.34 5.97
CA ARG A 86 16.13 4.83 7.00
C ARG A 86 15.21 5.93 6.47
N GLU A 87 15.75 6.91 5.75
CA GLU A 87 14.94 7.95 5.09
C GLU A 87 13.97 7.34 4.07
N HIS A 88 14.42 6.38 3.26
CA HIS A 88 13.57 5.72 2.28
C HIS A 88 12.42 4.91 2.92
N LEU A 89 12.65 4.28 4.06
CA LEU A 89 11.62 3.52 4.79
C LEU A 89 10.50 4.41 5.36
N ALA A 90 10.70 5.73 5.42
CA ALA A 90 9.68 6.71 5.82
C ALA A 90 9.10 7.51 4.63
N ASP A 91 9.53 7.24 3.40
CA ASP A 91 9.16 8.05 2.23
C ASP A 91 8.03 7.40 1.40
N LEU A 92 6.97 8.18 1.14
CA LEU A 92 5.82 7.74 0.36
C LEU A 92 6.20 7.35 -1.08
N SER A 93 7.13 8.07 -1.71
CA SER A 93 7.52 7.77 -3.09
C SER A 93 8.27 6.44 -3.18
N TRP A 94 9.10 6.12 -2.19
CA TRP A 94 9.78 4.83 -2.04
C TRP A 94 8.81 3.70 -1.74
N PHE A 95 7.81 3.92 -0.88
CA PHE A 95 6.74 2.97 -0.65
C PHE A 95 5.99 2.65 -1.96
N MET A 96 5.55 3.69 -2.69
CA MET A 96 4.87 3.54 -3.97
C MET A 96 5.75 2.87 -5.03
N ARG A 97 7.06 3.14 -5.03
CA ARG A 97 8.01 2.44 -5.90
C ARG A 97 8.09 0.95 -5.57
N CYS A 98 8.19 0.62 -4.29
CA CYS A 98 8.30 -0.77 -3.81
C CYS A 98 7.02 -1.58 -4.05
N ILE A 99 5.86 -0.93 -4.14
CA ILE A 99 4.62 -1.56 -4.62
C ILE A 99 4.72 -1.81 -6.13
N ASN A 100 4.96 -0.76 -6.90
CA ASN A 100 4.72 -0.77 -8.33
C ASN A 100 5.79 -1.54 -9.11
N GLU A 101 7.08 -1.33 -8.82
CA GLU A 101 8.18 -1.89 -9.62
C GLU A 101 8.14 -3.43 -9.74
N PRO A 102 7.99 -4.20 -8.64
CA PRO A 102 7.90 -5.67 -8.71
C PRO A 102 6.65 -6.15 -9.44
N LEU A 103 5.51 -5.49 -9.23
CA LEU A 103 4.24 -5.84 -9.89
C LEU A 103 4.34 -5.65 -11.40
N VAL A 104 4.91 -4.52 -11.86
CA VAL A 104 5.14 -4.26 -13.28
C VAL A 104 6.07 -5.30 -13.89
N ARG A 105 7.19 -5.60 -13.23
CA ARG A 105 8.14 -6.62 -13.71
C ARG A 105 7.48 -8.00 -13.81
N ARG A 106 6.67 -8.38 -12.83
CA ARG A 106 5.96 -9.67 -12.80
C ARG A 106 4.89 -9.74 -13.90
N ALA A 107 4.08 -8.70 -14.05
CA ALA A 107 3.05 -8.65 -15.08
C ALA A 107 3.63 -8.63 -16.49
N ASN A 108 4.65 -7.81 -16.76
CA ASN A 108 5.32 -7.77 -18.07
C ASN A 108 5.95 -9.12 -18.42
N ARG A 109 6.49 -9.85 -17.44
CA ARG A 109 7.01 -11.21 -17.65
C ARG A 109 5.89 -12.19 -17.98
N GLU A 110 4.76 -12.14 -17.27
CA GLU A 110 3.57 -12.97 -17.54
C GLU A 110 3.01 -12.69 -18.94
N ASP A 111 2.97 -11.42 -19.34
CA ASP A 111 2.44 -10.97 -20.63
C ASP A 111 3.47 -11.08 -21.77
N ARG A 112 4.70 -11.52 -21.46
CA ARG A 112 5.84 -11.60 -22.40
C ARG A 112 6.06 -10.30 -23.17
N CYS A 113 5.84 -9.17 -22.51
CA CYS A 113 5.93 -7.84 -23.10
C CYS A 113 6.97 -6.97 -22.38
N LYS A 114 7.30 -5.84 -22.98
CA LYS A 114 8.10 -4.78 -22.37
C LYS A 114 7.31 -3.47 -22.48
N GLY A 115 7.50 -2.57 -21.52
CA GLY A 115 6.90 -1.24 -21.58
C GLY A 115 6.18 -0.83 -20.29
N ARG A 116 5.40 0.24 -20.41
CA ARG A 116 4.64 0.83 -19.29
C ARG A 116 3.43 -0.03 -18.96
N PHE A 117 3.26 -0.28 -17.66
CA PHE A 117 2.09 -0.97 -17.11
C PHE A 117 1.08 0.01 -16.51
N TRP A 118 1.56 1.10 -15.90
CA TRP A 118 0.75 2.21 -15.40
C TRP A 118 0.74 3.36 -16.41
N GLU A 119 -0.39 4.06 -16.53
CA GLU A 119 -0.56 5.19 -17.45
C GLU A 119 0.31 6.41 -17.05
N GLY A 120 0.60 6.56 -15.75
CA GLY A 120 1.37 7.69 -15.23
C GLY A 120 1.96 7.46 -13.84
N ARG A 121 2.44 8.55 -13.24
CA ARG A 121 2.89 8.58 -11.84
C ARG A 121 1.68 8.49 -10.90
N PHE A 122 1.92 8.05 -9.66
CA PHE A 122 0.90 8.12 -8.63
C PHE A 122 0.52 9.58 -8.34
N LYS A 123 -0.70 9.78 -7.84
CA LYS A 123 -1.17 11.07 -7.33
C LYS A 123 -1.35 10.91 -5.82
N SER A 124 -0.93 11.92 -5.06
CA SER A 124 -1.09 11.95 -3.60
C SER A 124 -1.73 13.26 -3.18
N GLN A 125 -2.61 13.20 -2.18
CA GLN A 125 -3.23 14.35 -1.55
C GLN A 125 -3.06 14.19 -0.04
N ALA A 126 -2.48 15.20 0.61
CA ALA A 126 -2.39 15.23 2.06
C ALA A 126 -3.78 15.39 2.68
N LEU A 127 -4.07 14.58 3.70
CA LEU A 127 -5.27 14.66 4.52
C LEU A 127 -4.86 15.34 5.84
N LEU A 128 -5.36 16.54 6.08
CA LEU A 128 -4.84 17.43 7.13
C LEU A 128 -5.62 17.34 8.45
N ASP A 129 -6.75 16.62 8.44
CA ASP A 129 -7.57 16.43 9.63
C ASP A 129 -8.22 15.04 9.64
N TYR A 130 -8.66 14.65 10.82
CA TYR A 130 -9.27 13.34 11.07
C TYR A 130 -10.57 13.11 10.30
N LYS A 131 -11.36 14.17 10.07
CA LYS A 131 -12.60 14.07 9.29
C LYS A 131 -12.30 13.80 7.81
N ALA A 132 -11.26 14.43 7.26
CA ALA A 132 -10.76 14.19 5.92
C ALA A 132 -10.20 12.76 5.78
N LEU A 133 -9.46 12.28 6.78
CA LEU A 133 -9.01 10.89 6.86
C LEU A 133 -10.18 9.91 6.80
N LEU A 134 -11.14 10.03 7.71
CA LEU A 134 -12.32 9.18 7.76
C LEU A 134 -13.13 9.18 6.46
N THR A 135 -13.36 10.38 5.91
CA THR A 135 -14.09 10.53 4.66
C THR A 135 -13.35 9.86 3.50
N CYS A 136 -12.02 10.00 3.45
CA CYS A 136 -11.19 9.36 2.44
C CYS A 136 -11.21 7.83 2.56
N MET A 137 -11.07 7.28 3.77
CA MET A 137 -11.14 5.85 4.02
C MET A 137 -12.49 5.27 3.56
N ALA A 138 -13.60 5.89 3.98
CA ALA A 138 -14.94 5.48 3.55
C ALA A 138 -15.12 5.58 2.02
N TYR A 139 -14.59 6.64 1.39
CA TYR A 139 -14.59 6.79 -0.06
C TYR A 139 -13.84 5.65 -0.75
N VAL A 140 -12.66 5.28 -0.23
CA VAL A 140 -11.85 4.18 -0.74
C VAL A 140 -12.59 2.86 -0.65
N ASP A 141 -13.15 2.53 0.51
CA ASP A 141 -13.89 1.29 0.75
C ASP A 141 -15.15 1.18 -0.12
N LEU A 142 -15.79 2.31 -0.46
CA LEU A 142 -16.98 2.35 -1.31
C LEU A 142 -16.68 2.34 -2.82
N ASN A 143 -15.42 2.48 -3.25
CA ASN A 143 -15.09 2.55 -4.68
C ASN A 143 -15.53 1.30 -5.47
N PRO A 144 -15.30 0.05 -5.00
CA PRO A 144 -15.77 -1.13 -5.73
C PRO A 144 -17.29 -1.18 -5.91
N ILE A 145 -18.05 -0.65 -4.95
CA ILE A 145 -19.52 -0.57 -5.03
C ILE A 145 -19.93 0.46 -6.08
N ARG A 146 -19.34 1.65 -6.03
CA ARG A 146 -19.59 2.75 -6.99
C ARG A 146 -19.25 2.35 -8.42
N ALA A 147 -18.18 1.56 -8.59
CA ALA A 147 -17.77 1.02 -9.89
C ALA A 147 -18.56 -0.24 -10.30
N LYS A 148 -19.53 -0.70 -9.50
CA LYS A 148 -20.34 -1.90 -9.73
C LYS A 148 -19.50 -3.19 -9.84
N ILE A 149 -18.34 -3.23 -9.20
CA ILE A 149 -17.48 -4.42 -9.09
C ILE A 149 -18.01 -5.35 -7.99
N ALA A 150 -18.55 -4.79 -6.91
CA ALA A 150 -19.20 -5.51 -5.82
C ALA A 150 -20.58 -4.91 -5.51
N LYS A 151 -21.46 -5.70 -4.89
CA LYS A 151 -22.81 -5.27 -4.50
C LYS A 151 -22.86 -4.80 -3.04
N THR A 152 -21.99 -5.35 -2.20
CA THR A 152 -21.94 -5.07 -0.76
C THR A 152 -20.49 -5.00 -0.28
N LEU A 153 -20.25 -4.44 0.89
CA LEU A 153 -18.90 -4.33 1.46
C LEU A 153 -18.30 -5.72 1.74
N GLU A 154 -19.12 -6.67 2.18
CA GLU A 154 -18.76 -8.07 2.43
C GLU A 154 -18.38 -8.82 1.16
N THR A 155 -18.83 -8.36 -0.01
CA THR A 155 -18.47 -8.95 -1.32
C THR A 155 -17.39 -8.16 -2.04
N SER A 156 -16.88 -7.08 -1.43
CA SER A 156 -15.85 -6.20 -1.98
C SER A 156 -14.44 -6.77 -1.76
N MET A 157 -14.10 -7.82 -2.50
CA MET A 157 -12.78 -8.47 -2.40
C MET A 157 -11.62 -7.50 -2.69
N HIS A 158 -10.48 -7.70 -2.04
CA HIS A 158 -9.27 -6.88 -2.14
C HIS A 158 -9.48 -5.43 -1.65
N THR A 159 -10.14 -5.29 -0.49
CA THR A 159 -10.34 -4.00 0.18
C THR A 159 -10.10 -4.09 1.67
N SER A 160 -9.70 -2.97 2.27
CA SER A 160 -9.55 -2.85 3.72
C SER A 160 -10.85 -3.12 4.46
N ILE A 161 -12.00 -2.64 4.00
CA ILE A 161 -13.28 -2.92 4.66
C ILE A 161 -13.60 -4.41 4.70
N LYS A 162 -13.29 -5.15 3.63
CA LYS A 162 -13.49 -6.59 3.60
C LYS A 162 -12.57 -7.29 4.61
N ALA A 163 -11.30 -6.91 4.67
CA ALA A 163 -10.35 -7.42 5.66
C ALA A 163 -10.82 -7.15 7.11
N ARG A 164 -11.34 -5.94 7.38
CA ARG A 164 -11.93 -5.55 8.68
C ARG A 164 -13.15 -6.39 9.04
N ILE A 165 -14.08 -6.57 8.10
CA ILE A 165 -15.29 -7.38 8.31
C ILE A 165 -14.93 -8.85 8.62
N GLU A 166 -13.91 -9.40 7.95
CA GLU A 166 -13.48 -10.78 8.17
C GLU A 166 -12.59 -10.96 9.41
N LEU A 167 -12.31 -9.91 10.18
CA LEU A 167 -11.35 -9.91 11.30
C LEU A 167 -9.95 -10.39 10.89
N LYS A 168 -9.57 -10.24 9.62
CA LYS A 168 -8.22 -10.52 9.10
C LYS A 168 -7.38 -9.24 9.02
N ALA A 169 -7.61 -8.33 9.97
CA ALA A 169 -7.17 -6.94 9.90
C ALA A 169 -6.00 -6.64 10.85
N ASP A 170 -5.21 -7.64 11.26
CA ASP A 170 -4.04 -7.44 12.12
C ASP A 170 -3.02 -6.47 11.49
N HIS A 171 -2.99 -6.40 10.15
CA HIS A 171 -2.16 -5.49 9.36
C HIS A 171 -2.77 -4.09 9.14
N LEU A 172 -4.01 -3.87 9.58
CA LEU A 172 -4.67 -2.57 9.53
C LEU A 172 -4.73 -2.02 10.95
N VAL A 173 -4.50 -0.72 11.10
CA VAL A 173 -4.68 -0.08 12.41
C VAL A 173 -6.14 -0.25 12.84
N LEU A 174 -6.34 -0.89 13.99
CA LEU A 174 -7.64 -0.94 14.66
C LEU A 174 -8.05 0.51 14.93
N PHE A 175 -9.12 0.92 14.27
CA PHE A 175 -9.60 2.28 14.36
C PHE A 175 -10.16 2.53 15.76
N SER A 176 -9.35 3.10 16.65
CA SER A 176 -9.79 3.59 17.95
C SER A 176 -9.99 5.10 17.87
N PRO A 177 -11.22 5.61 18.01
CA PRO A 177 -11.48 7.05 18.03
C PRO A 177 -10.76 7.78 19.17
N LEU A 178 -10.29 7.05 20.19
CA LEU A 178 -9.74 7.60 21.43
C LEU A 178 -8.25 7.95 21.36
N THR A 179 -7.49 7.41 20.40
CA THR A 179 -6.02 7.67 20.31
C THR A 179 -5.67 8.92 19.51
N HIS A 180 -6.59 9.45 18.71
CA HIS A 180 -6.35 10.58 17.79
C HIS A 180 -7.05 11.88 18.21
N ALA A 181 -7.82 11.86 19.31
CA ALA A 181 -8.50 13.05 19.84
C ALA A 181 -7.58 13.93 20.72
N SER A 182 -6.36 13.48 21.02
CA SER A 182 -5.44 14.16 21.95
C SER A 182 -4.43 15.11 21.29
N SER A 183 -4.47 15.32 19.97
CA SER A 183 -3.49 16.14 19.25
C SER A 183 -4.04 17.40 18.58
N THR A 184 -5.27 17.82 18.90
CA THR A 184 -5.84 19.11 18.46
C THR A 184 -6.41 19.88 19.65
N GLU A 185 -5.53 20.28 20.56
CA GLU A 185 -5.70 21.48 21.38
C GLU A 185 -4.35 22.20 21.39
N TYR A 186 -4.10 23.06 20.39
CA TYR A 186 -3.30 24.30 20.47
C TYR A 186 -3.54 25.15 19.22
#